data_AF-V4T9G4-F1
#
_entry.id   AF-V4T9G4-F1
#
_cell.length_a   1.000
_cell.length_b   1.000
_cell.length_c   1.000
_cell.angle_alpha   90.00
_cell.angle_beta   90.00
_cell.angle_gamma   90.00
#
_symmetry.space_group_name_H-M   'P 1'
#
loop_
_entity.id
_entity.type
_entity.pdbx_description
1 polymer ?
#
loop_
_entity_poly.entity_id
_entity_poly.type
_entity_poly.pdbx_seq_one_letter_code
_entity_poly.pdbx_strand_id
1 'polypeptide(L)'
;MQFLTPCPNAVKLVSFRYLHPPSTSSSSSSASSSRFKMSSDPLPSLPENRIVVGCGGVGLDFLAAVASYPKPDDKIRSTSLRVQGGGNAGNALTCAARLGLNPRIISKIADDPQGKGIREEFEADGVDTSFLVVSKDGNSPFTYVIVDNQMKTRTCIHTPGDPPMIPDDLSESTIFSALDGARILYLDGRLPDTAIIVAQEAARKNIPILIDTERQRERIDEFLKLASYAVCSAKFPQVWTEAPSVPSALVSMLLRLPNLRFAIVTLGEDGCIMLERSVNVETEEG
;
A
#
# COMPACT_ATOMS: atom_id res chain seq x y z
N MET A 1 19.89 -37.20 -29.14
CA MET A 1 20.76 -36.30 -28.36
C MET A 1 20.37 -34.87 -28.72
N GLN A 2 19.44 -34.29 -27.96
CA GLN A 2 19.08 -32.88 -28.04
C GLN A 2 19.47 -32.28 -26.69
N PHE A 3 20.43 -31.35 -26.73
CA PHE A 3 20.88 -30.63 -25.56
C PHE A 3 19.78 -29.64 -25.14
N LEU A 4 19.20 -29.86 -23.96
CA LEU A 4 18.43 -28.85 -23.26
C LEU A 4 19.41 -27.85 -22.65
N THR A 5 19.44 -26.64 -23.20
CA THR A 5 20.06 -25.46 -22.59
C THR A 5 19.40 -25.15 -21.23
N PRO A 6 20.18 -24.85 -20.17
CA PRO A 6 19.62 -24.46 -18.88
C PRO A 6 19.03 -23.05 -18.94
N CYS A 7 17.83 -22.86 -18.36
CA CYS A 7 17.21 -21.55 -18.15
C CYS A 7 18.03 -20.70 -17.16
N PRO A 8 18.38 -19.44 -17.47
CA PRO A 8 19.23 -18.60 -16.61
C PRO A 8 18.53 -18.00 -15.37
N ASN A 9 17.23 -18.26 -15.15
CA ASN A 9 16.47 -17.64 -14.06
C ASN A 9 16.18 -18.65 -12.93
N ALA A 10 17.17 -18.90 -12.07
CA ALA A 10 16.95 -19.65 -10.84
C ALA A 10 16.22 -18.77 -9.81
N VAL A 11 14.93 -19.03 -9.57
CA VAL A 11 14.20 -18.49 -8.41
C VAL A 11 14.70 -19.22 -7.16
N LYS A 12 15.58 -18.57 -6.39
CA LYS A 12 16.00 -19.11 -5.09
C LYS A 12 15.00 -18.67 -4.04
N LEU A 13 14.37 -19.63 -3.36
CA LEU A 13 13.49 -19.37 -2.21
C LEU A 13 14.35 -18.92 -1.03
N VAL A 14 14.54 -17.60 -0.87
CA VAL A 14 15.34 -17.07 0.25
C VAL A 14 14.40 -16.71 1.41
N SER A 15 14.41 -17.59 2.42
CA SER A 15 13.87 -17.39 3.79
C SER A 15 12.36 -17.19 3.95
N PHE A 16 11.68 -18.17 4.55
CA PHE A 16 10.42 -17.93 5.26
C PHE A 16 10.72 -17.16 6.56
N ARG A 17 10.36 -15.88 6.65
CA ARG A 17 10.35 -15.15 7.92
C ARG A 17 8.92 -15.01 8.41
N TYR A 18 8.53 -15.86 9.36
CA TYR A 18 7.31 -15.67 10.15
C TYR A 18 7.53 -14.51 11.13
N LEU A 19 6.75 -13.45 11.00
CA LEU A 19 6.71 -12.34 11.96
C LEU A 19 5.43 -12.47 12.80
N HIS A 20 5.54 -12.97 14.04
CA HIS A 20 4.41 -13.08 14.97
C HIS A 20 4.30 -11.82 15.86
N PRO A 21 3.09 -11.29 16.11
CA PRO A 21 2.84 -10.35 17.21
C PRO A 21 2.72 -11.09 18.56
N PRO A 22 2.89 -10.41 19.71
CA PRO A 22 2.85 -11.04 21.03
C PRO A 22 1.42 -11.43 21.43
N SER A 23 1.15 -12.72 21.64
CA SER A 23 -0.10 -13.22 22.21
C SER A 23 0.06 -13.64 23.67
N THR A 24 -0.96 -13.31 24.48
CA THR A 24 -1.14 -13.75 25.86
C THR A 24 -1.62 -15.21 25.91
N SER A 25 -1.06 -15.97 26.85
CA SER A 25 -1.10 -17.42 26.95
C SER A 25 -2.42 -18.04 27.43
N SER A 26 -2.80 -19.18 26.84
CA SER A 26 -3.24 -20.39 27.57
C SER A 26 -3.03 -21.66 26.71
N SER A 27 -2.41 -22.68 27.31
CA SER A 27 -2.03 -24.06 26.89
C SER A 27 -3.06 -24.85 26.05
N SER A 28 -2.76 -25.86 25.21
CA SER A 28 -1.59 -26.72 25.00
C SER A 28 -1.74 -27.53 23.68
N SER A 29 -0.71 -27.56 22.83
CA SER A 29 -0.29 -28.73 22.02
C SER A 29 1.05 -28.41 21.34
N SER A 30 1.91 -29.42 21.24
CA SER A 30 3.32 -29.30 20.89
C SER A 30 3.57 -28.97 19.42
N ALA A 31 3.82 -27.69 19.13
CA ALA A 31 4.59 -27.25 17.97
C ALA A 31 5.76 -26.43 18.50
N SER A 32 6.97 -26.72 18.03
CA SER A 32 8.20 -26.00 18.34
C SER A 32 8.08 -24.53 17.89
N SER A 33 7.59 -23.67 18.78
CA SER A 33 7.57 -22.22 18.62
C SER A 33 8.96 -21.68 18.93
N SER A 34 9.80 -21.52 17.91
CA SER A 34 11.00 -20.71 18.00
C SER A 34 10.58 -19.24 18.12
N ARG A 35 10.50 -18.72 19.35
CA ARG A 35 10.42 -17.26 19.58
C ARG A 35 11.70 -16.63 19.04
N PHE A 36 11.58 -15.95 17.90
CA PHE A 36 12.65 -15.10 17.39
C PHE A 36 12.76 -13.87 18.31
N LYS A 37 13.91 -13.71 18.96
CA LYS A 37 14.27 -12.45 19.62
C LYS A 37 14.39 -11.39 18.52
N MET A 38 13.58 -10.33 18.60
CA MET A 38 13.83 -9.11 17.83
C MET A 38 15.25 -8.65 18.14
N SER A 39 16.05 -8.40 17.10
CA SER A 39 17.40 -7.88 17.29
C SER A 39 17.33 -6.57 18.06
N SER A 40 18.20 -6.42 19.06
CA SER A 40 18.42 -5.19 19.81
C SER A 40 19.48 -4.29 19.15
N ASP A 41 19.90 -4.61 17.92
CA ASP A 41 20.85 -3.80 17.19
C ASP A 41 20.27 -2.39 16.98
N PRO A 42 21.09 -1.33 17.17
CA PRO A 42 20.64 0.03 16.89
C PRO A 42 20.18 0.12 15.43
N LEU A 43 19.02 0.72 15.22
CA LEU A 43 18.52 0.95 13.87
C LEU A 43 19.56 1.74 13.08
N PRO A 44 19.85 1.35 11.82
CA PRO A 44 20.74 2.11 10.98
C PRO A 44 20.25 3.56 10.85
N SER A 45 21.18 4.50 10.80
CA SER A 45 20.86 5.93 10.62
C SER A 45 20.03 6.13 9.36
N LEU A 46 18.95 6.89 9.46
CA LEU A 46 18.10 7.20 8.31
C LEU A 46 18.92 7.92 7.22
N PRO A 47 18.75 7.56 5.93
CA PRO A 47 19.51 8.16 4.84
C PRO A 47 19.30 9.68 4.78
N GLU A 48 20.26 10.41 4.20
CA GLU A 48 20.18 11.89 4.08
C GLU A 48 18.96 12.33 3.27
N ASN A 49 18.63 11.60 2.21
CA ASN A 49 17.44 11.84 1.41
C ASN A 49 16.34 10.83 1.74
N ARG A 50 15.22 11.31 2.31
CA ARG A 50 14.13 10.54 2.91
C ARG A 50 12.78 10.74 2.23
N ILE A 51 12.79 11.26 1.00
CA ILE A 51 11.56 11.61 0.29
C ILE A 51 10.86 10.34 -0.18
N VAL A 52 9.60 10.20 0.25
CA VAL A 52 8.66 9.18 -0.22
C VAL A 52 7.55 9.90 -0.96
N VAL A 53 7.25 9.51 -2.19
CA VAL A 53 6.10 10.08 -2.91
C VAL A 53 5.00 9.04 -2.87
N GLY A 54 3.78 9.43 -2.50
CA GLY A 54 2.60 8.58 -2.65
C GLY A 54 1.66 9.16 -3.69
N CYS A 55 1.11 8.33 -4.56
CA CYS A 55 0.03 8.70 -5.45
C CYS A 55 -1.13 7.70 -5.27
N GLY A 56 -2.25 8.16 -4.71
CA GLY A 56 -3.34 7.25 -4.38
C GLY A 56 -4.48 7.88 -3.61
N GLY A 57 -5.29 7.01 -3.02
CA GLY A 57 -6.52 7.36 -2.32
C GLY A 57 -6.27 8.02 -0.98
N VAL A 58 -6.93 9.16 -0.78
CA VAL A 58 -7.07 9.87 0.49
C VAL A 58 -8.56 10.05 0.79
N GLY A 59 -8.91 10.33 2.04
CA GLY A 59 -10.30 10.63 2.40
C GLY A 59 -10.46 10.86 3.90
N LEU A 60 -11.67 11.17 4.33
CA LEU A 60 -12.06 11.12 5.74
C LEU A 60 -12.90 9.90 6.05
N ASP A 61 -12.62 9.26 7.17
CA ASP A 61 -13.43 8.19 7.72
C ASP A 61 -14.31 8.73 8.85
N PHE A 62 -15.63 8.58 8.70
CA PHE A 62 -16.63 8.80 9.75
C PHE A 62 -16.86 7.48 10.49
N LEU A 63 -16.12 7.27 11.57
CA LEU A 63 -16.14 6.05 12.36
C LEU A 63 -17.24 6.10 13.43
N ALA A 64 -18.36 5.45 13.15
CA ALA A 64 -19.48 5.31 14.08
C ALA A 64 -19.44 3.91 14.72
N ALA A 65 -19.15 3.84 16.02
CA ALA A 65 -19.25 2.58 16.76
C ALA A 65 -20.69 2.35 17.21
N VAL A 66 -21.22 1.14 17.02
CA VAL A 66 -22.59 0.75 17.40
C VAL A 66 -22.55 -0.49 18.28
N ALA A 67 -23.59 -0.68 19.10
CA ALA A 67 -23.70 -1.88 19.94
C ALA A 67 -23.77 -3.15 19.09
N SER A 68 -24.58 -3.10 18.03
CA SER A 68 -24.71 -4.12 16.98
C SER A 68 -25.16 -3.43 15.69
N TYR A 69 -24.97 -4.07 14.53
CA TYR A 69 -25.46 -3.57 13.27
C TYR A 69 -26.99 -3.33 13.29
N PRO A 70 -27.47 -2.24 12.67
CA PRO A 70 -28.89 -2.04 12.46
C PRO A 70 -29.42 -3.05 11.46
N LYS A 71 -30.67 -3.46 11.60
CA LYS A 71 -31.41 -4.10 10.51
C LYS A 71 -31.87 -3.03 9.50
N PRO A 72 -32.26 -3.42 8.28
CA PRO A 72 -32.94 -2.51 7.37
C PRO A 72 -34.11 -1.79 8.08
N ASP A 73 -34.23 -0.49 7.87
CA ASP A 73 -35.20 0.43 8.49
C ASP A 73 -35.07 0.69 10.00
N ASP A 74 -34.04 0.15 10.67
CA ASP A 74 -33.77 0.49 12.07
C ASP A 74 -33.19 1.90 12.23
N LYS A 75 -33.59 2.56 13.33
CA LYS A 75 -32.96 3.80 13.82
C LYS A 75 -32.25 3.54 15.14
N ILE A 76 -30.93 3.40 15.09
CA ILE A 76 -30.09 3.17 16.27
C ILE A 76 -29.24 4.38 16.64
N ARG A 77 -28.71 4.39 17.87
CA ARG A 77 -27.76 5.41 18.35
C ARG A 77 -26.34 4.87 18.28
N SER A 78 -25.39 5.69 17.82
CA SER A 78 -23.97 5.37 17.94
C SER A 78 -23.50 5.47 19.39
N THR A 79 -22.59 4.58 19.77
CA THR A 79 -21.90 4.59 21.07
C THR A 79 -20.75 5.59 21.10
N SER A 80 -20.12 5.83 19.95
CA SER A 80 -19.13 6.89 19.75
C SER A 80 -19.04 7.28 18.27
N LEU A 81 -18.61 8.50 18.00
CA LEU A 81 -18.25 8.98 16.67
C LEU A 81 -16.82 9.54 16.69
N ARG A 82 -16.01 9.16 15.70
CA ARG A 82 -14.73 9.80 15.40
C ARG A 82 -14.66 10.15 13.92
N VAL A 83 -13.98 11.24 13.60
CA VAL A 83 -13.66 11.63 12.23
C VAL A 83 -12.15 11.69 12.14
N GLN A 84 -11.57 10.95 11.19
CA GLN A 84 -10.12 10.80 11.04
C GLN A 84 -9.76 10.70 9.55
N GLY A 85 -8.52 11.04 9.22
CA GLY A 85 -7.92 10.78 7.92
C GLY A 85 -7.93 9.28 7.59
N GLY A 86 -8.09 9.00 6.31
CA GLY A 86 -8.15 7.65 5.77
C GLY A 86 -7.63 7.59 4.33
N GLY A 87 -7.93 6.49 3.67
CA GLY A 87 -7.36 6.15 2.36
C GLY A 87 -5.99 5.47 2.49
N ASN A 88 -5.68 4.58 1.55
CA ASN A 88 -4.49 3.73 1.62
C ASN A 88 -3.20 4.56 1.54
N ALA A 89 -3.09 5.44 0.52
CA ALA A 89 -1.99 6.39 0.42
C ALA A 89 -1.94 7.35 1.61
N GLY A 90 -3.09 7.85 2.07
CA GLY A 90 -3.16 8.73 3.24
C GLY A 90 -2.55 8.07 4.49
N ASN A 91 -3.02 6.87 4.82
CA ASN A 91 -2.54 6.09 5.96
C ASN A 91 -1.04 5.73 5.83
N ALA A 92 -0.61 5.32 4.64
CA ALA A 92 0.78 4.92 4.40
C ALA A 92 1.75 6.10 4.56
N LEU A 93 1.41 7.27 4.01
CA LEU A 93 2.27 8.45 4.08
C LEU A 93 2.26 9.09 5.47
N THR A 94 1.13 9.14 6.17
CA THR A 94 1.09 9.55 7.58
C THR A 94 1.97 8.64 8.44
N CYS A 95 1.94 7.32 8.21
CA CYS A 95 2.84 6.39 8.87
C CYS A 95 4.31 6.67 8.54
N ALA A 96 4.63 6.90 7.26
CA ALA A 96 5.98 7.26 6.83
C ALA A 96 6.51 8.53 7.51
N ALA A 97 5.67 9.57 7.62
CA ALA A 97 6.03 10.82 8.31
C ALA A 97 6.35 10.57 9.79
N ARG A 98 5.48 9.82 10.49
CA ARG A 98 5.68 9.46 11.91
C ARG A 98 6.90 8.59 12.15
N LEU A 99 7.39 7.87 11.12
CA LEU A 99 8.65 7.12 11.15
C LEU A 99 9.88 7.98 10.82
N GLY A 100 9.72 9.29 10.60
CA GLY A 100 10.81 10.25 10.35
C GLY A 100 11.22 10.38 8.88
N LEU A 101 10.35 9.96 7.94
CA LEU A 101 10.52 10.19 6.51
C LEU A 101 9.86 11.51 6.08
N ASN A 102 10.10 11.93 4.83
CA ASN A 102 9.58 13.18 4.28
C ASN A 102 8.58 12.88 3.14
N PRO A 103 7.34 12.47 3.45
CA PRO A 103 6.38 12.09 2.43
C PRO A 103 5.79 13.29 1.69
N ARG A 104 5.53 13.09 0.39
CA ARG A 104 4.79 13.99 -0.50
C ARG A 104 3.57 13.26 -1.05
N ILE A 105 2.40 13.89 -1.00
CA ILE A 105 1.15 13.27 -1.45
C ILE A 105 0.68 13.87 -2.79
N ILE A 106 0.47 12.99 -3.77
CA ILE A 106 -0.25 13.28 -5.01
C ILE A 106 -1.64 12.65 -4.89
N SER A 107 -2.67 13.49 -4.80
CA SER A 107 -4.06 13.07 -4.77
C SER A 107 -4.98 14.25 -5.11
N LYS A 108 -6.29 14.03 -5.06
CA LYS A 108 -7.29 15.07 -5.31
C LYS A 108 -8.30 15.16 -4.18
N ILE A 109 -8.53 16.40 -3.74
CA ILE A 109 -9.56 16.79 -2.78
C ILE A 109 -10.38 17.94 -3.39
N ALA A 110 -11.49 18.33 -2.74
CA ALA A 110 -12.27 19.51 -3.08
C ALA A 110 -12.05 20.63 -2.05
N ASP A 111 -12.42 21.87 -2.39
CA ASP A 111 -12.50 23.01 -1.46
C ASP A 111 -13.77 22.90 -0.57
N ASP A 112 -13.90 21.78 0.12
CA ASP A 112 -14.96 21.47 1.06
C ASP A 112 -14.39 21.26 2.49
N PRO A 113 -15.24 21.18 3.53
CA PRO A 113 -14.76 20.95 4.89
C PRO A 113 -13.93 19.66 5.03
N GLN A 114 -14.30 18.62 4.28
CA GLN A 114 -13.61 17.33 4.30
C GLN A 114 -12.19 17.47 3.74
N GLY A 115 -12.02 18.13 2.60
CA GLY A 115 -10.72 18.37 1.96
C GLY A 115 -9.81 19.23 2.82
N LYS A 116 -10.37 20.25 3.48
CA LYS A 116 -9.64 21.06 4.48
C LYS A 116 -9.13 20.19 5.62
N GLY A 117 -9.99 19.34 6.19
CA GLY A 117 -9.60 18.41 7.26
C GLY A 117 -8.52 17.43 6.84
N ILE A 118 -8.61 16.85 5.63
CA ILE A 118 -7.58 15.95 5.07
C ILE A 118 -6.23 16.66 4.98
N ARG A 119 -6.22 17.87 4.41
CA ARG A 119 -4.99 18.65 4.24
C ARG A 119 -4.38 19.04 5.59
N GLU A 120 -5.19 19.52 6.53
CA GLU A 120 -4.75 19.92 7.86
C GLU A 120 -4.13 18.74 8.64
N GLU A 121 -4.73 17.55 8.56
CA GLU A 121 -4.18 16.35 9.19
C GLU A 121 -2.84 15.92 8.59
N PHE A 122 -2.72 15.97 7.25
CA PHE A 122 -1.45 15.71 6.57
C PHE A 122 -0.35 16.68 7.00
N GLU A 123 -0.64 17.97 7.00
CA GLU A 123 0.32 19.00 7.40
C GLU A 123 0.73 18.85 8.88
N ALA A 124 -0.21 18.49 9.75
CA ALA A 124 0.06 18.24 11.17
C ALA A 124 0.97 17.02 11.40
N ASP A 125 0.87 15.99 10.56
CA ASP A 125 1.74 14.81 10.60
C ASP A 125 3.07 15.01 9.84
N GLY A 126 3.26 16.14 9.14
CA GLY A 126 4.48 16.44 8.39
C GLY A 126 4.53 15.89 6.96
N VAL A 127 3.36 15.61 6.37
CA VAL A 127 3.23 15.25 4.95
C VAL A 127 3.15 16.52 4.10
N ASP A 128 3.98 16.60 3.05
CA ASP A 128 3.98 17.71 2.10
C ASP A 128 2.77 17.62 1.16
N THR A 129 1.87 18.59 1.31
CA THR A 129 0.59 18.71 0.60
C THR A 129 0.68 19.59 -0.67
N SER A 130 1.88 20.07 -1.04
CA SER A 130 2.07 20.97 -2.19
C SER A 130 1.64 20.37 -3.53
N PHE A 131 1.47 19.05 -3.58
CA PHE A 131 1.07 18.29 -4.78
C PHE A 131 -0.37 17.74 -4.71
N LEU A 132 -1.16 18.16 -3.72
CA LEU A 132 -2.61 17.93 -3.71
C LEU A 132 -3.29 18.82 -4.75
N VAL A 133 -4.08 18.20 -5.61
CA VAL A 133 -5.00 18.91 -6.49
C VAL A 133 -6.25 19.26 -5.68
N VAL A 134 -6.64 20.53 -5.72
CA VAL A 134 -7.85 21.03 -5.06
C VAL A 134 -8.87 21.44 -6.11
N SER A 135 -9.95 20.67 -6.24
CA SER A 135 -11.10 21.05 -7.05
C SER A 135 -11.88 22.17 -6.37
N LYS A 136 -12.31 23.19 -7.13
CA LYS A 136 -13.14 24.28 -6.61
C LYS A 136 -14.58 23.86 -6.32
N ASP A 137 -15.05 22.84 -7.04
CA ASP A 137 -16.41 22.31 -6.96
C ASP A 137 -16.38 20.82 -6.57
N GLY A 138 -17.55 20.30 -6.16
CA GLY A 138 -17.75 18.88 -5.87
C GLY A 138 -17.48 18.51 -4.41
N ASN A 139 -16.96 17.31 -4.17
CA ASN A 139 -16.71 16.78 -2.83
C ASN A 139 -15.38 16.01 -2.73
N SER A 140 -14.75 16.07 -1.56
CA SER A 140 -13.63 15.21 -1.20
C SER A 140 -14.11 13.78 -0.91
N PRO A 141 -13.25 12.76 -1.08
CA PRO A 141 -13.62 11.39 -0.73
C PRO A 141 -13.85 11.22 0.77
N PHE A 142 -14.86 10.43 1.14
CA PHE A 142 -15.08 10.04 2.53
C PHE A 142 -15.74 8.67 2.66
N THR A 143 -15.68 8.08 3.84
CA THR A 143 -16.27 6.76 4.11
C THR A 143 -16.99 6.78 5.45
N TYR A 144 -18.24 6.31 5.47
CA TYR A 144 -18.90 5.92 6.70
C TYR A 144 -18.40 4.54 7.11
N VAL A 145 -17.80 4.44 8.28
CA VAL A 145 -17.32 3.18 8.86
C VAL A 145 -18.17 2.85 10.07
N ILE A 146 -19.06 1.88 9.94
CA ILE A 146 -19.88 1.38 11.04
C ILE A 146 -19.10 0.24 11.70
N VAL A 147 -18.72 0.42 12.96
CA VAL A 147 -17.97 -0.56 13.76
C VAL A 147 -18.93 -1.26 14.72
N ASP A 148 -19.11 -2.57 14.54
CA ASP A 148 -19.96 -3.38 15.41
C ASP A 148 -19.17 -3.93 16.60
N ASN A 149 -19.55 -3.49 17.81
CA ASN A 149 -18.88 -3.90 19.05
C ASN A 149 -19.14 -5.35 19.45
N GLN A 150 -20.26 -5.94 19.03
CA GLN A 150 -20.63 -7.33 19.32
C GLN A 150 -19.90 -8.28 18.37
N MET A 151 -19.96 -8.04 17.07
CA MET A 151 -19.36 -8.89 16.04
C MET A 151 -17.87 -8.64 15.84
N LYS A 152 -17.33 -7.53 16.34
CA LYS A 152 -15.93 -7.09 16.13
C LYS A 152 -15.56 -6.96 14.65
N THR A 153 -16.53 -6.57 13.82
CA THR A 153 -16.35 -6.32 12.39
C THR A 153 -16.67 -4.86 12.06
N ARG A 154 -16.40 -4.47 10.80
CA ARG A 154 -16.79 -3.18 10.27
C ARG A 154 -17.50 -3.30 8.92
N THR A 155 -18.37 -2.36 8.63
CA THR A 155 -18.94 -2.13 7.29
C THR A 155 -18.60 -0.72 6.84
N CYS A 156 -18.13 -0.60 5.59
CA CYS A 156 -17.69 0.67 5.01
C CYS A 156 -18.63 1.05 3.85
N ILE A 157 -19.18 2.25 3.89
CA ILE A 157 -19.94 2.87 2.79
C ILE A 157 -19.11 4.05 2.30
N HIS A 158 -18.56 3.93 1.10
CA HIS A 158 -17.59 4.88 0.56
C HIS A 158 -18.24 5.80 -0.47
N THR A 159 -18.01 7.10 -0.31
CA THR A 159 -18.31 8.14 -1.30
C THR A 159 -17.00 8.54 -1.97
N PRO A 160 -16.86 8.33 -3.29
CA PRO A 160 -15.68 8.79 -4.02
C PRO A 160 -15.62 10.31 -4.07
N GLY A 161 -14.42 10.85 -4.32
CA GLY A 161 -14.27 12.27 -4.63
C GLY A 161 -14.84 12.57 -6.01
N ASP A 162 -15.48 13.73 -6.14
CA ASP A 162 -16.05 14.24 -7.39
C ASP A 162 -15.63 15.71 -7.56
N PRO A 163 -15.15 16.15 -8.73
CA PRO A 163 -14.80 15.32 -9.89
C PRO A 163 -13.62 14.37 -9.59
N PRO A 164 -13.53 13.21 -10.27
CA PRO A 164 -12.42 12.29 -10.11
C PRO A 164 -11.10 12.95 -10.51
N MET A 165 -9.99 12.40 -10.03
CA MET A 165 -8.66 12.81 -10.50
C MET A 165 -8.42 12.28 -11.91
N ILE A 166 -7.97 13.16 -12.79
CA ILE A 166 -7.58 12.84 -14.16
C ILE A 166 -6.11 13.21 -14.39
N PRO A 167 -5.42 12.57 -15.36
CA PRO A 167 -4.04 12.89 -15.71
C PRO A 167 -3.76 14.39 -15.91
N ASP A 168 -4.68 15.11 -16.57
CA ASP A 168 -4.55 16.53 -16.89
C ASP A 168 -4.60 17.46 -15.67
N ASP A 169 -5.01 16.96 -14.50
CA ASP A 169 -4.94 17.71 -13.24
C ASP A 169 -3.48 17.96 -12.80
N LEU A 170 -2.52 17.21 -13.34
CA LEU A 170 -1.09 17.35 -13.05
C LEU A 170 -0.31 17.81 -14.28
N SER A 171 0.38 18.94 -14.15
CA SER A 171 1.37 19.32 -15.16
C SER A 171 2.59 18.41 -15.11
N GLU A 172 3.30 18.26 -16.22
CA GLU A 172 4.59 17.54 -16.26
C GLU A 172 5.56 18.12 -15.21
N SER A 173 5.66 19.44 -15.10
CA SER A 173 6.51 20.10 -14.09
C SER A 173 6.14 19.75 -12.66
N THR A 174 4.85 19.58 -12.36
CA THR A 174 4.36 19.14 -11.04
C THR A 174 4.83 17.73 -10.73
N ILE A 175 4.73 16.82 -11.69
CA ILE A 175 5.19 15.43 -11.54
C ILE A 175 6.71 15.38 -11.35
N PHE A 176 7.46 16.12 -12.18
CA PHE A 176 8.91 16.24 -12.05
C PHE A 176 9.33 16.75 -10.67
N SER A 177 8.68 17.81 -10.19
CA SER A 177 8.98 18.40 -8.88
C SER A 177 8.59 17.47 -7.73
N ALA A 178 7.48 16.75 -7.83
CA ALA A 178 7.06 15.80 -6.80
C ALA A 178 8.09 14.67 -6.63
N LEU A 179 8.59 14.13 -7.75
CA LEU A 179 9.54 13.04 -7.80
C LEU A 179 11.00 13.47 -7.59
N ASP A 180 11.30 14.76 -7.52
CA ASP A 180 12.66 15.24 -7.36
C ASP A 180 13.26 14.81 -6.01
N GLY A 181 14.39 14.10 -6.07
CA GLY A 181 15.01 13.47 -4.91
C GLY A 181 14.22 12.31 -4.30
N ALA A 182 13.10 11.87 -4.87
CA ALA A 182 12.33 10.76 -4.29
C ALA A 182 13.13 9.45 -4.27
N ARG A 183 13.02 8.70 -3.18
CA ARG A 183 13.69 7.39 -3.01
C ARG A 183 12.79 6.21 -3.33
N ILE A 184 11.48 6.43 -3.28
CA ILE A 184 10.46 5.43 -3.60
C ILE A 184 9.14 6.12 -3.92
N LEU A 185 8.39 5.54 -4.87
CA LEU A 185 7.01 5.89 -5.17
C LEU A 185 6.07 4.80 -4.61
N TYR A 186 5.11 5.19 -3.78
CA TYR A 186 4.04 4.33 -3.25
C TYR A 186 2.75 4.54 -4.05
N LEU A 187 2.13 3.45 -4.50
CA LEU A 187 0.86 3.45 -5.24
C LEU A 187 -0.12 2.44 -4.64
N ASP A 188 -1.41 2.76 -4.58
CA ASP A 188 -2.46 1.89 -4.04
C ASP A 188 -3.53 1.46 -5.08
N GLY A 189 -3.37 1.91 -6.32
CA GLY A 189 -4.29 1.63 -7.43
C GLY A 189 -5.66 2.29 -7.31
N ARG A 190 -5.84 3.33 -6.47
CA ARG A 190 -7.12 4.06 -6.35
C ARG A 190 -7.30 5.16 -7.39
N LEU A 191 -6.20 5.67 -7.95
CA LEU A 191 -6.18 6.72 -8.98
C LEU A 191 -5.46 6.20 -10.25
N PRO A 192 -6.01 5.21 -10.95
CA PRO A 192 -5.27 4.37 -11.90
C PRO A 192 -4.58 5.18 -13.02
N ASP A 193 -5.30 6.08 -13.67
CA ASP A 193 -4.79 6.81 -14.83
C ASP A 193 -3.66 7.79 -14.46
N THR A 194 -3.85 8.51 -13.35
CA THR A 194 -2.85 9.45 -12.82
C THR A 194 -1.63 8.71 -12.28
N ALA A 195 -1.83 7.65 -11.50
CA ALA A 195 -0.70 6.92 -10.92
C ALA A 195 0.15 6.21 -11.99
N ILE A 196 -0.41 5.82 -13.15
CA ILE A 196 0.39 5.30 -14.27
C ILE A 196 1.33 6.35 -14.84
N ILE A 197 0.88 7.59 -15.07
CA ILE A 197 1.77 8.64 -15.60
C ILE A 197 2.87 9.01 -14.60
N VAL A 198 2.55 9.04 -13.30
CA VAL A 198 3.55 9.27 -12.24
C VAL A 198 4.52 8.09 -12.15
N ALA A 199 4.04 6.86 -12.27
CA ALA A 199 4.86 5.65 -12.26
C ALA A 199 5.81 5.57 -13.45
N GLN A 200 5.35 5.94 -14.64
CA GLN A 200 6.20 6.01 -15.84
C GLN A 200 7.34 7.01 -15.64
N GLU A 201 7.06 8.18 -15.07
CA GLU A 201 8.10 9.17 -14.80
C GLU A 201 9.08 8.73 -13.70
N ALA A 202 8.56 8.10 -12.63
CA ALA A 202 9.40 7.49 -11.61
C ALA A 202 10.34 6.42 -12.20
N ALA A 203 9.82 5.57 -13.11
CA ALA A 203 10.61 4.56 -13.80
C ALA A 203 11.71 5.18 -14.68
N ARG A 204 11.42 6.26 -15.43
CA ARG A 204 12.44 7.00 -16.21
C ARG A 204 13.56 7.56 -15.33
N LYS A 205 13.23 7.95 -14.10
CA LYS A 205 14.19 8.44 -13.09
C LYS A 205 14.86 7.33 -12.28
N ASN A 206 14.58 6.05 -12.58
CA ASN A 206 15.03 4.89 -11.81
C ASN A 206 14.63 4.92 -10.32
N ILE A 207 13.49 5.55 -10.01
CA ILE A 207 12.91 5.55 -8.67
C ILE A 207 12.15 4.22 -8.49
N PRO A 208 12.47 3.41 -7.46
CA PRO A 208 11.75 2.18 -7.17
C PRO A 208 10.27 2.45 -6.90
N ILE A 209 9.41 1.54 -7.36
CA ILE A 209 7.95 1.66 -7.24
C ILE A 209 7.42 0.54 -6.35
N LEU A 210 6.75 0.91 -5.27
CA LEU A 210 6.02 0.01 -4.39
C LEU A 210 4.53 0.13 -4.69
N ILE A 211 3.90 -1.00 -5.01
CA ILE A 211 2.46 -1.08 -5.24
C ILE A 211 1.83 -1.90 -4.12
N ASP A 212 0.85 -1.30 -3.46
CA ASP A 212 0.02 -1.90 -2.43
C ASP A 212 -1.33 -2.29 -3.03
N THR A 213 -1.59 -3.59 -3.13
CA THR A 213 -2.74 -4.13 -3.85
C THR A 213 -3.62 -4.99 -2.95
N GLU A 214 -4.79 -4.48 -2.61
CA GLU A 214 -5.74 -5.22 -1.78
C GLU A 214 -6.65 -6.16 -2.57
N ARG A 215 -6.96 -5.82 -3.83
CA ARG A 215 -7.92 -6.53 -4.67
C ARG A 215 -7.70 -6.20 -6.14
N GLN A 216 -8.27 -7.03 -7.02
CA GLN A 216 -8.24 -6.77 -8.46
C GLN A 216 -8.99 -5.49 -8.79
N ARG A 217 -8.39 -4.68 -9.65
CA ARG A 217 -8.89 -3.38 -10.10
C ARG A 217 -8.60 -3.22 -11.59
N GLU A 218 -9.22 -2.20 -12.18
CA GLU A 218 -8.91 -1.79 -13.54
C GLU A 218 -7.42 -1.44 -13.68
N ARG A 219 -6.84 -1.77 -14.84
CA ARG A 219 -5.44 -1.49 -15.19
C ARG A 219 -4.38 -2.07 -14.25
N ILE A 220 -4.73 -2.98 -13.35
CA ILE A 220 -3.81 -3.55 -12.35
C ILE A 220 -2.56 -4.19 -12.99
N ASP A 221 -2.70 -4.77 -14.18
CA ASP A 221 -1.58 -5.36 -14.93
C ASP A 221 -0.57 -4.31 -15.39
N GLU A 222 -1.02 -3.11 -15.77
CA GLU A 222 -0.14 -2.01 -16.16
C GLU A 222 0.64 -1.48 -14.96
N PHE A 223 -0.03 -1.37 -13.81
CA PHE A 223 0.60 -1.04 -12.53
C PHE A 223 1.70 -2.05 -12.18
N LEU A 224 1.34 -3.33 -12.08
CA LEU A 224 2.25 -4.37 -11.61
C LEU A 224 3.50 -4.53 -12.48
N LYS A 225 3.41 -4.24 -13.79
CA LYS A 225 4.58 -4.27 -14.70
C LYS A 225 5.64 -3.22 -14.35
N LEU A 226 5.25 -2.11 -13.72
CA LEU A 226 6.14 -1.04 -13.27
C LEU A 226 6.67 -1.28 -11.85
N ALA A 227 6.10 -2.22 -11.10
CA ALA A 227 6.45 -2.46 -9.70
C ALA A 227 7.87 -2.98 -9.53
N SER A 228 8.63 -2.34 -8.64
CA SER A 228 9.83 -2.92 -8.03
C SER A 228 9.48 -3.78 -6.82
N TYR A 229 8.43 -3.40 -6.09
CA TYR A 229 7.91 -4.10 -4.92
C TYR A 229 6.39 -4.20 -5.00
N ALA A 230 5.83 -5.35 -4.66
CA ALA A 230 4.39 -5.55 -4.57
C ALA A 230 4.05 -6.07 -3.17
N VAL A 231 3.20 -5.33 -2.46
CA VAL A 231 2.62 -5.73 -1.17
C VAL A 231 1.15 -6.02 -1.40
N CYS A 232 0.71 -7.23 -1.06
CA CYS A 232 -0.62 -7.71 -1.43
C CYS A 232 -1.40 -8.19 -0.22
N SER A 233 -2.72 -8.01 -0.24
CA SER A 233 -3.60 -8.73 0.69
C SER A 233 -3.58 -10.24 0.40
N ALA A 234 -3.93 -11.07 1.39
CA ALA A 234 -3.85 -12.53 1.32
C ALA A 234 -4.46 -13.16 0.06
N LYS A 235 -5.59 -12.61 -0.43
CA LYS A 235 -6.33 -13.18 -1.57
C LYS A 235 -5.84 -12.68 -2.92
N PHE A 236 -5.22 -11.49 -2.97
CA PHE A 236 -4.91 -10.83 -4.23
C PHE A 236 -3.99 -11.66 -5.15
N PRO A 237 -2.85 -12.21 -4.68
CA PRO A 237 -1.94 -12.95 -5.56
C PRO A 237 -2.63 -14.12 -6.26
N GLN A 238 -3.40 -14.93 -5.52
CA GLN A 238 -4.08 -16.10 -6.08
C GLN A 238 -5.14 -15.72 -7.10
N VAL A 239 -5.91 -14.66 -6.84
CA VAL A 239 -6.92 -14.15 -7.76
C VAL A 239 -6.26 -13.64 -9.04
N TRP A 240 -5.20 -12.85 -8.92
CA TRP A 240 -4.51 -12.27 -10.07
C TRP A 240 -3.77 -13.31 -10.92
N THR A 241 -3.15 -14.32 -10.29
CA THR A 241 -2.40 -15.36 -11.03
C THR A 241 -3.23 -16.58 -11.43
N GLU A 242 -4.43 -16.73 -10.86
CA GLU A 242 -5.25 -17.95 -10.89
C GLU A 242 -4.53 -19.19 -10.30
N ALA A 243 -3.64 -18.97 -9.34
CA ALA A 243 -2.81 -20.05 -8.78
C ALA A 243 -3.50 -20.74 -7.58
N PRO A 244 -3.28 -22.05 -7.39
CA PRO A 244 -3.99 -22.83 -6.38
C PRO A 244 -3.57 -22.52 -4.94
N SER A 245 -2.45 -21.83 -4.72
CA SER A 245 -1.95 -21.51 -3.38
C SER A 245 -1.17 -20.19 -3.35
N VAL A 246 -1.06 -19.57 -2.18
CA VAL A 246 -0.27 -18.34 -1.98
C VAL A 246 1.19 -18.48 -2.45
N PRO A 247 1.96 -19.53 -2.08
CA PRO A 247 3.33 -19.67 -2.57
C PRO A 247 3.44 -19.78 -4.09
N SER A 248 2.57 -20.57 -4.73
CA SER A 248 2.57 -20.71 -6.19
C SER A 248 2.15 -19.41 -6.89
N ALA A 249 1.25 -18.63 -6.27
CA ALA A 249 0.89 -17.30 -6.74
C ALA A 249 2.08 -16.34 -6.68
N LEU A 250 2.81 -16.26 -5.57
CA LEU A 250 3.97 -15.38 -5.45
C LEU A 250 5.09 -15.73 -6.44
N VAL A 251 5.35 -17.03 -6.67
CA VAL A 251 6.30 -17.47 -7.71
C VAL A 251 5.79 -17.04 -9.09
N SER A 252 4.51 -17.24 -9.39
CA SER A 252 3.90 -16.82 -10.66
C SER A 252 3.96 -15.30 -10.85
N MET A 253 3.76 -14.49 -9.80
CA MET A 253 3.98 -13.04 -9.85
C MET A 253 5.41 -12.69 -10.25
N LEU A 254 6.41 -13.27 -9.60
CA LEU A 254 7.80 -13.05 -9.98
C LEU A 254 8.05 -13.52 -11.43
N LEU A 255 7.55 -14.67 -11.86
CA LEU A 255 7.77 -15.12 -13.24
C LEU A 255 7.13 -14.19 -14.29
N ARG A 256 5.95 -13.62 -14.00
CA ARG A 256 5.21 -12.72 -14.91
C ARG A 256 5.71 -11.27 -14.87
N LEU A 257 6.34 -10.83 -13.78
CA LEU A 257 6.75 -9.45 -13.54
C LEU A 257 8.28 -9.36 -13.41
N PRO A 258 9.01 -9.13 -14.51
CA PRO A 258 10.48 -9.20 -14.51
C PRO A 258 11.14 -8.13 -13.63
N ASN A 259 10.52 -6.95 -13.50
CA ASN A 259 11.00 -5.84 -12.67
C ASN A 259 10.74 -6.04 -11.18
N LEU A 260 9.86 -6.99 -10.83
CA LEU A 260 9.48 -7.23 -9.44
C LEU A 260 10.64 -7.88 -8.69
N ARG A 261 11.14 -7.17 -7.68
CA ARG A 261 12.20 -7.63 -6.78
C ARG A 261 11.59 -8.40 -5.62
N PHE A 262 10.61 -7.81 -4.94
CA PHE A 262 9.90 -8.46 -3.83
C PHE A 262 8.42 -8.63 -4.12
N ALA A 263 7.92 -9.85 -3.96
CA ALA A 263 6.50 -10.15 -3.91
C ALA A 263 6.13 -10.50 -2.46
N ILE A 264 5.33 -9.65 -1.83
CA ILE A 264 4.97 -9.73 -0.41
C ILE A 264 3.46 -9.93 -0.30
N VAL A 265 3.05 -10.84 0.57
CA VAL A 265 1.65 -11.05 0.95
C VAL A 265 1.50 -10.95 2.46
N THR A 266 0.59 -10.10 2.91
CA THR A 266 0.23 -9.97 4.33
C THR A 266 -0.86 -10.98 4.69
N LEU A 267 -0.69 -11.65 5.83
CA LEU A 267 -1.56 -12.73 6.34
C LEU A 267 -2.24 -12.35 7.67
N GLY A 268 -2.39 -11.05 7.94
CA GLY A 268 -2.99 -10.58 9.18
C GLY A 268 -2.12 -10.92 10.40
N GLU A 269 -2.71 -11.57 11.41
CA GLU A 269 -2.01 -11.96 12.64
C GLU A 269 -0.93 -13.03 12.43
N ASP A 270 -0.99 -13.76 11.30
CA ASP A 270 0.01 -14.76 10.92
C ASP A 270 1.27 -14.15 10.28
N GLY A 271 1.33 -12.82 10.17
CA GLY A 271 2.50 -12.10 9.64
C GLY A 271 2.45 -11.93 8.13
N CYS A 272 3.53 -12.27 7.43
CA CYS A 272 3.63 -12.13 5.98
C CYS A 272 4.55 -13.19 5.36
N ILE A 273 4.37 -13.46 4.06
CA ILE A 273 5.34 -14.20 3.24
C ILE A 273 5.94 -13.23 2.22
N MET A 274 7.27 -13.22 2.10
CA MET A 274 8.00 -12.45 1.09
C MET A 274 8.81 -13.40 0.24
N LEU A 275 8.71 -13.27 -1.09
CA LEU A 275 9.66 -13.84 -2.03
C LEU A 275 10.53 -12.72 -2.61
N GLU A 276 11.84 -12.92 -2.56
CA GLU A 276 12.84 -12.07 -3.18
C GLU A 276 13.39 -12.72 -4.45
N ARG A 277 13.46 -11.96 -5.53
CA ARG A 277 14.21 -12.33 -6.73
C ARG A 277 15.70 -12.20 -6.45
N SER A 278 16.41 -13.33 -6.50
CA SER A 278 17.87 -13.32 -6.54
C SER A 278 18.37 -12.80 -7.88
N VAL A 279 19.26 -11.80 -7.85
CA VAL A 279 20.04 -11.38 -9.02
C VAL A 279 21.41 -12.01 -8.86
N ASN A 280 21.72 -13.04 -9.63
CA ASN A 280 23.10 -13.53 -9.73
C ASN A 280 23.86 -12.47 -10.53
N VAL A 281 24.65 -11.64 -9.85
CA VAL A 281 25.68 -10.87 -10.52
C VAL A 281 26.79 -11.88 -10.79
N GLU A 282 26.91 -12.32 -12.05
CA GLU A 282 28.15 -12.96 -12.48
C GLU A 282 29.24 -11.89 -12.36
N THR A 283 30.02 -11.94 -11.28
CA THR A 283 31.30 -11.25 -11.20
C THR A 283 32.17 -11.83 -12.30
N GLU A 284 32.26 -11.14 -13.43
CA GLU A 284 33.37 -11.30 -14.36
C GLU A 284 34.64 -10.86 -13.62
N GLU A 285 35.24 -11.79 -12.87
CA GLU A 285 36.64 -11.69 -12.49
C GLU A 285 37.46 -11.96 -13.77
N GLY A 286 38.03 -10.88 -14.32
CA GLY A 286 39.08 -10.93 -15.33
C GLY A 286 40.45 -11.15 -14.71
#